data_AF-A0A956CXM3-F1
#
_entry.id   AF-A0A956CXM3-F1
#
_cell.length_a   1.000
_cell.length_b   1.000
_cell.length_c   1.000
_cell.angle_alpha   90.00
_cell.angle_beta   90.00
_cell.angle_gamma   90.00
#
_symmetry.space_group_name_H-M   'P 1'
#
loop_
_entity.id
_entity.type
_entity.pdbx_description
1 polymer ?
#
loop_
_entity_poly.entity_id
_entity_poly.type
_entity_poly.pdbx_seq_one_letter_code
_entity_poly.pdbx_strand_id
1 'polypeptide(L)'
;MRLGLAALLLVGCTIGNPPTISMDAGPGLPDAGFDGGAEADAGPFDAALPDAGPLDPDAACAMAAVTAEVERQPVDIIWMVDNSTSMQPAIDQVTAGLNAFADLIAARDLDYRVIMLSLRGEGAGTHLGSARYQVCIPEPLGGPGCADHAPRFFQVEIDVRSTQPLEQLLGSLGQTDGYLASDDRGSGPWLDLLRPEATKTIVVVTDDNARMVVRSGSG
;
A
#
# COMPACT_ATOMS: atom_id res chain seq x y z
N MET A 1 7.99 -10.00 26.96
CA MET A 1 7.73 -11.44 27.20
C MET A 1 6.35 -11.59 27.82
N ARG A 2 5.34 -11.84 27.00
CA ARG A 2 4.10 -12.56 27.35
C ARG A 2 3.45 -13.02 26.05
N LEU A 3 3.43 -14.33 25.92
CA LEU A 3 2.91 -15.13 24.83
C LEU A 3 1.39 -15.23 24.99
N GLY A 4 0.62 -15.07 23.91
CA GLY A 4 -0.81 -15.35 23.88
C GLY A 4 -1.16 -16.06 22.59
N LEU A 5 -0.94 -17.38 22.57
CA LEU A 5 -1.30 -18.25 21.47
C LEU A 5 -2.83 -18.46 21.49
N ALA A 6 -3.55 -17.83 20.57
CA ALA A 6 -4.98 -18.08 20.38
C ALA A 6 -5.18 -19.24 19.40
N ALA A 7 -5.71 -20.36 19.90
CA ALA A 7 -6.07 -21.52 19.08
C ALA A 7 -7.35 -21.23 18.29
N LEU A 8 -7.27 -21.38 16.97
CA LEU A 8 -8.39 -21.26 16.03
C LEU A 8 -9.09 -22.62 15.90
N LEU A 9 -10.35 -22.70 16.30
CA LEU A 9 -11.23 -23.84 16.01
C LEU A 9 -12.23 -23.42 14.93
N LEU A 10 -12.06 -23.95 13.72
CA LEU A 10 -12.98 -23.79 12.59
C LEU A 10 -14.03 -24.90 12.63
N VAL A 11 -15.28 -24.54 12.92
CA VAL A 11 -16.45 -25.39 12.65
C VAL A 11 -17.02 -24.95 11.31
N GLY A 12 -16.86 -25.79 10.29
CA GLY A 12 -17.43 -25.57 8.97
C GLY A 12 -18.92 -25.91 8.95
N CYS A 13 -19.77 -24.93 8.67
CA CYS A 13 -21.18 -25.17 8.37
C CYS A 13 -21.37 -25.16 6.85
N THR A 14 -21.77 -26.29 6.27
CA THR A 14 -22.17 -26.36 4.86
C THR A 14 -23.54 -25.73 4.72
N ILE A 15 -23.64 -24.66 3.93
CA ILE A 15 -24.90 -24.03 3.57
C ILE A 15 -25.64 -24.95 2.59
N GLY A 16 -26.73 -25.54 3.07
CA GLY A 16 -27.75 -26.18 2.22
C GLY A 16 -28.45 -25.13 1.37
N ASN A 17 -28.69 -25.49 0.11
CA ASN A 17 -29.29 -24.65 -0.95
C ASN A 17 -30.67 -24.08 -0.57
N PRO A 18 -30.95 -22.78 -0.84
CA PRO A 18 -32.32 -22.24 -0.87
C PRO A 18 -33.01 -22.46 -2.25
N PRO A 19 -34.36 -22.32 -2.33
CA PRO A 19 -35.19 -23.00 -3.33
C PRO A 19 -35.08 -22.46 -4.76
N THR A 20 -35.36 -23.35 -5.70
CA THR A 20 -35.36 -23.19 -7.15
C THR A 20 -36.33 -22.11 -7.64
N ILE A 21 -35.81 -21.08 -8.32
CA ILE A 21 -36.57 -20.20 -9.22
C ILE A 21 -36.52 -20.84 -10.62
N SER A 22 -37.71 -21.07 -11.18
CA SER A 22 -37.94 -21.71 -12.47
C SER A 22 -37.35 -20.89 -13.63
N MET A 23 -36.45 -21.50 -14.40
CA MET A 23 -36.13 -21.09 -15.77
C MET A 23 -36.15 -22.33 -16.66
N ASP A 24 -37.07 -22.29 -17.62
CA ASP A 24 -37.35 -23.32 -18.61
C ASP A 24 -36.33 -23.23 -19.76
N ALA A 25 -35.56 -24.30 -20.02
CA ALA A 25 -34.82 -24.52 -21.27
C ALA A 25 -34.26 -25.97 -21.41
N GLY A 26 -35.05 -26.86 -22.02
CA GLY A 26 -34.61 -27.85 -23.02
C GLY A 26 -33.84 -29.13 -22.60
N PRO A 27 -33.98 -30.27 -23.33
CA PRO A 27 -33.67 -31.61 -22.81
C PRO A 27 -32.42 -32.29 -23.41
N GLY A 28 -31.78 -33.19 -22.66
CA GLY A 28 -30.94 -34.27 -23.22
C GLY A 28 -29.80 -34.84 -22.34
N LEU A 29 -30.12 -35.87 -21.54
CA LEU A 29 -29.42 -37.15 -21.16
C LEU A 29 -27.86 -37.32 -21.32
N PRO A 30 -27.22 -38.37 -20.73
CA PRO A 30 -27.13 -38.78 -19.31
C PRO A 30 -25.71 -39.27 -18.85
N ASP A 31 -25.54 -39.46 -17.54
CA ASP A 31 -24.72 -40.44 -16.76
C ASP A 31 -23.22 -40.75 -17.03
N ALA A 32 -22.41 -40.66 -15.96
CA ALA A 32 -21.28 -41.52 -15.56
C ALA A 32 -20.60 -40.81 -14.36
N GLY A 33 -20.55 -41.32 -13.13
CA GLY A 33 -20.10 -42.64 -12.70
C GLY A 33 -18.76 -42.46 -11.97
N PHE A 34 -18.73 -42.63 -10.65
CA PHE A 34 -17.50 -43.09 -9.99
C PHE A 34 -17.82 -43.94 -8.76
N ASP A 35 -17.39 -45.19 -8.87
CA ASP A 35 -17.55 -46.30 -7.94
C ASP A 35 -16.48 -46.22 -6.83
N GLY A 36 -16.81 -46.81 -5.69
CA GLY A 36 -15.95 -46.89 -4.52
C GLY A 36 -14.78 -47.86 -4.66
N GLY A 37 -13.77 -47.66 -3.82
CA GLY A 37 -12.68 -48.60 -3.60
C GLY A 37 -12.10 -48.44 -2.19
N ALA A 38 -12.38 -49.42 -1.34
CA ALA A 38 -11.85 -49.63 0.01
C ALA A 38 -10.32 -49.91 -0.01
N GLU A 39 -9.54 -49.91 1.06
CA GLU A 39 -9.66 -50.59 2.36
C GLU A 39 -8.59 -49.98 3.30
N ALA A 40 -8.89 -49.80 4.59
CA ALA A 40 -7.86 -49.71 5.63
C ALA A 40 -8.39 -50.29 6.96
N ASP A 41 -8.08 -51.57 7.10
CA ASP A 41 -7.57 -52.26 8.29
C ASP A 41 -8.33 -52.14 9.63
N ALA A 42 -8.80 -53.29 10.09
CA ALA A 42 -9.52 -53.49 11.34
C ALA A 42 -8.55 -53.66 12.51
N GLY A 43 -8.59 -52.74 13.47
CA GLY A 43 -8.06 -52.92 14.83
C GLY A 43 -9.15 -52.62 15.87
N PRO A 44 -9.29 -53.43 16.94
CA PRO A 44 -10.33 -53.23 17.94
C PRO A 44 -9.86 -52.21 18.97
N PHE A 45 -10.31 -50.97 18.85
CA PHE A 45 -10.26 -50.01 19.95
C PHE A 45 -11.68 -49.66 20.36
N ASP A 46 -12.20 -50.49 21.25
CA ASP A 46 -13.31 -50.15 22.14
C ASP A 46 -12.77 -49.16 23.17
N ALA A 47 -12.59 -47.91 22.74
CA ALA A 47 -12.45 -46.77 23.63
C ALA A 47 -13.85 -46.23 23.84
N ALA A 48 -14.45 -46.66 24.96
CA ALA A 48 -15.69 -46.12 25.49
C ALA A 48 -15.60 -44.59 25.55
N LEU A 49 -16.14 -43.93 24.52
CA LEU A 49 -16.55 -42.55 24.63
C LEU A 49 -17.74 -42.55 25.60
N PRO A 50 -17.73 -41.75 26.68
CA PRO A 50 -18.97 -41.50 27.38
C PRO A 50 -19.96 -40.97 26.34
N ASP A 51 -21.08 -41.66 26.21
CA ASP A 51 -22.21 -41.28 25.38
C ASP A 51 -22.39 -39.77 25.56
N ALA A 52 -22.13 -39.02 24.50
CA ALA A 52 -22.32 -37.57 24.55
C ALA A 52 -23.79 -37.41 24.91
N GLY A 53 -24.04 -36.98 26.15
CA GLY A 53 -25.39 -36.79 26.66
C GLY A 53 -26.20 -35.94 25.67
N PRO A 54 -27.54 -36.01 25.73
CA PRO A 54 -28.42 -35.39 24.75
C PRO A 54 -27.89 -34.03 24.33
N LEU A 55 -27.54 -33.88 23.06
CA LEU A 55 -27.03 -32.60 22.53
C LEU A 55 -28.09 -31.55 22.88
N ASP A 56 -27.71 -30.59 23.73
CA ASP A 56 -28.59 -29.50 24.09
C ASP A 56 -29.00 -28.79 22.78
N PRO A 57 -30.29 -28.86 22.38
CA PRO A 57 -30.74 -28.26 21.13
C PRO A 57 -30.53 -26.74 21.10
N ASP A 58 -30.30 -26.12 22.26
CA ASP A 58 -30.02 -24.70 22.41
C ASP A 58 -28.52 -24.37 22.31
N ALA A 59 -27.63 -25.37 22.33
CA ALA A 59 -26.18 -25.20 22.14
C ALA A 59 -25.77 -25.08 20.65
N ALA A 60 -26.69 -25.36 19.72
CA ALA A 60 -26.42 -25.38 18.28
C ALA A 60 -26.19 -23.99 17.64
N CYS A 61 -26.41 -22.90 18.37
CA CYS A 61 -26.24 -21.53 17.89
C CYS A 61 -25.47 -20.63 18.88
N ALA A 62 -24.43 -21.15 19.55
CA ALA A 62 -23.51 -20.30 20.29
C ALA A 62 -22.81 -19.34 19.32
N MET A 63 -23.30 -18.10 19.21
CA MET A 63 -22.69 -17.06 18.39
C MET A 63 -21.35 -16.66 18.99
N ALA A 64 -20.26 -17.15 18.38
CA ALA A 64 -18.93 -16.60 18.60
C ALA A 64 -18.84 -15.24 17.89
N ALA A 65 -19.09 -14.16 18.62
CA ALA A 65 -18.79 -12.81 18.14
C ALA A 65 -17.30 -12.53 18.39
N VAL A 66 -16.51 -12.52 17.32
CA VAL A 66 -15.14 -11.99 17.37
C VAL A 66 -15.22 -10.52 16.96
N THR A 67 -14.93 -9.63 17.90
CA THR A 67 -14.74 -8.21 17.62
C THR A 67 -13.31 -7.98 17.14
N ALA A 68 -13.13 -7.52 15.90
CA ALA A 68 -11.83 -7.04 15.43
C ALA A 68 -11.64 -5.59 15.89
N GLU A 69 -10.53 -5.28 16.55
CA GLU A 69 -10.15 -3.90 16.84
C GLU A 69 -9.62 -3.25 15.55
N VAL A 70 -10.26 -2.16 15.13
CA VAL A 70 -9.80 -1.38 13.97
C VAL A 70 -8.73 -0.41 14.45
N GLU A 71 -7.47 -0.79 14.26
CA GLU A 71 -6.33 0.09 14.52
C GLU A 71 -5.98 0.92 13.28
N ARG A 72 -5.72 2.22 13.47
CA ARG A 72 -5.23 3.08 12.39
C ARG A 72 -3.73 2.86 12.24
N GLN A 73 -3.32 2.33 11.08
CA GLN A 73 -1.91 2.24 10.76
C GLN A 73 -1.33 3.63 10.45
N PRO A 74 -0.04 3.87 10.76
CA PRO A 74 0.64 5.07 10.30
C PRO A 74 0.66 5.16 8.77
N VAL A 75 0.87 6.36 8.23
CA VAL A 75 0.89 6.60 6.79
C VAL A 75 2.15 7.36 6.40
N ASP A 76 2.91 6.85 5.43
CA ASP A 76 3.96 7.60 4.76
C ASP A 76 3.45 8.08 3.40
N ILE A 77 3.46 9.40 3.20
CA ILE A 77 2.95 10.09 2.02
C ILE A 77 4.15 10.63 1.24
N ILE A 78 4.45 9.98 0.14
CA ILE A 78 5.58 10.29 -0.74
C ILE A 78 5.07 11.22 -1.83
N TRP A 79 5.49 12.48 -1.81
CA TRP A 79 5.20 13.46 -2.85
C TRP A 79 6.37 13.53 -3.81
N MET A 80 6.15 13.23 -5.08
CA MET A 80 7.17 13.34 -6.12
C MET A 80 6.75 14.43 -7.10
N VAL A 81 7.50 15.53 -7.12
CA VAL A 81 7.12 16.75 -7.84
C VAL A 81 8.14 17.02 -8.94
N ASP A 82 7.69 16.99 -10.19
CA ASP A 82 8.51 17.32 -11.36
C ASP A 82 9.09 18.73 -11.28
N ASN A 83 10.39 18.83 -11.57
CA ASN A 83 11.17 20.06 -11.50
C ASN A 83 11.26 20.80 -12.85
N SER A 84 10.55 20.34 -13.88
CA SER A 84 10.50 21.02 -15.17
C SER A 84 10.02 22.48 -15.05
N THR A 85 10.43 23.36 -15.96
CA THR A 85 10.10 24.79 -15.86
C THR A 85 8.61 25.08 -16.09
N SER A 86 7.88 24.20 -16.78
CA SER A 86 6.42 24.33 -16.95
C SER A 86 5.66 24.04 -15.65
N MET A 87 6.28 23.35 -14.70
CA MET A 87 5.67 22.99 -13.42
C MET A 87 5.57 24.15 -12.43
N GLN A 88 6.12 25.34 -12.72
CA GLN A 88 6.10 26.49 -11.80
C GLN A 88 4.71 26.74 -11.16
N PRO A 89 3.59 26.86 -11.91
CA PRO A 89 2.29 27.14 -11.31
C PRO A 89 1.77 25.98 -10.44
N ALA A 90 2.18 24.75 -10.72
CA ALA A 90 1.82 23.57 -9.94
C ALA A 90 2.66 23.49 -8.65
N ILE A 91 3.96 23.79 -8.72
CA ILE A 91 4.85 23.87 -7.56
C ILE A 91 4.40 24.98 -6.61
N ASP A 92 3.98 26.13 -7.13
CA ASP A 92 3.45 27.23 -6.32
C ASP A 92 2.20 26.76 -5.53
N GLN A 93 1.33 25.96 -6.15
CA GLN A 93 0.15 25.38 -5.49
C GLN A 93 0.50 24.30 -4.48
N VAL A 94 1.46 23.42 -4.77
CA VAL A 94 1.97 22.42 -3.82
C VAL A 94 2.52 23.15 -2.58
N THR A 95 3.37 24.15 -2.81
CA THR A 95 4.01 24.94 -1.75
C THR A 95 2.98 25.67 -0.89
N ALA A 96 1.96 26.27 -1.50
CA ALA A 96 0.90 26.97 -0.78
C ALA A 96 -0.08 26.02 -0.07
N GLY A 97 -0.31 24.82 -0.60
CA GLY A 97 -1.35 23.90 -0.14
C GLY A 97 -0.88 22.88 0.90
N LEU A 98 0.41 22.52 0.92
CA LEU A 98 0.87 21.35 1.68
C LEU A 98 0.71 21.50 3.20
N ASN A 99 0.84 22.73 3.73
CA ASN A 99 0.53 23.00 5.13
C ASN A 99 -0.95 22.80 5.46
N ALA A 100 -1.86 23.29 4.62
CA ALA A 100 -3.29 23.07 4.82
C ALA A 100 -3.67 21.59 4.71
N PHE A 101 -3.00 20.85 3.81
CA PHE A 101 -3.12 19.40 3.74
C PHE A 101 -2.63 18.71 5.02
N ALA A 102 -1.47 19.10 5.53
CA ALA A 102 -0.90 18.58 6.77
C ALA A 102 -1.82 18.84 7.98
N ASP A 103 -2.41 20.02 8.06
CA ASP A 103 -3.40 20.38 9.08
C ASP A 103 -4.66 19.53 8.98
N LEU A 104 -5.16 19.32 7.76
CA LEU A 104 -6.35 18.49 7.51
C LEU A 104 -6.14 17.05 8.00
N ILE A 105 -5.00 16.43 7.67
CA ILE A 105 -4.71 15.05 8.07
C ILE A 105 -4.37 14.95 9.56
N ALA A 106 -3.70 15.97 10.14
CA ALA A 106 -3.47 16.06 11.58
C ALA A 106 -4.79 16.11 12.36
N ALA A 107 -5.77 16.87 11.88
CA ALA A 107 -7.10 16.96 12.50
C ALA A 107 -7.90 15.65 12.47
N ARG A 108 -7.44 14.64 11.71
CA ARG A 108 -8.02 13.28 11.68
C ARG A 108 -7.27 12.29 12.55
N ASP A 109 -6.32 12.76 13.36
CA ASP A 109 -5.49 11.94 14.24
C ASP A 109 -4.72 10.85 13.45
N LEU A 110 -4.26 11.21 12.25
CA LEU A 110 -3.41 10.34 11.44
C LEU A 110 -1.95 10.51 11.86
N ASP A 111 -1.29 9.40 12.15
CA ASP A 111 0.17 9.35 12.29
C ASP A 111 0.81 9.37 10.88
N TYR A 112 1.03 10.57 10.36
CA TYR A 112 1.57 10.77 9.02
C TYR A 112 3.03 11.20 9.03
N ARG A 113 3.73 10.82 7.95
CA ARG A 113 5.03 11.35 7.54
C ARG A 113 4.96 11.74 6.07
N VAL A 114 5.42 12.94 5.73
CA VAL A 114 5.54 13.42 4.36
C VAL A 114 7.00 13.30 3.92
N ILE A 115 7.23 12.66 2.77
CA ILE A 115 8.54 12.56 2.13
C ILE A 115 8.43 13.22 0.76
N MET A 116 9.07 14.37 0.59
CA MET A 116 9.12 15.09 -0.67
C MET A 116 10.32 14.60 -1.48
N LEU A 117 10.10 14.18 -2.72
CA LEU A 117 11.11 13.87 -3.71
C LEU A 117 11.09 14.99 -4.74
N SER A 118 12.04 15.92 -4.63
CA SER A 118 12.17 17.05 -5.53
C SER A 118 13.44 17.84 -5.18
N LEU A 119 13.99 18.60 -6.14
CA LEU A 119 15.07 19.54 -5.85
C LEU A 119 14.67 20.54 -4.77
N ARG A 120 15.55 20.78 -3.79
CA ARG A 120 15.28 21.69 -2.67
C ARG A 120 15.69 23.11 -3.02
N GLY A 121 14.83 24.07 -2.67
CA GLY A 121 15.11 25.49 -2.87
C GLY A 121 13.88 26.28 -3.28
N GLU A 122 14.04 27.59 -3.41
CA GLU A 122 12.97 28.51 -3.80
C GLU A 122 13.10 28.91 -5.27
N GLY A 123 12.02 28.76 -6.02
CA GLY A 123 11.93 29.28 -7.38
C GLY A 123 12.80 28.53 -8.39
N ALA A 124 13.24 29.26 -9.43
CA ALA A 124 14.05 28.70 -10.50
C ALA A 124 15.54 28.59 -10.09
N GLY A 125 16.12 27.43 -10.32
CA GLY A 125 17.54 27.14 -10.17
C GLY A 125 18.12 26.51 -11.43
N THR A 126 19.46 26.43 -11.49
CA THR A 126 20.15 25.64 -12.53
C THR A 126 20.66 24.34 -11.90
N HIS A 127 20.22 23.21 -12.45
CA HIS A 127 20.66 21.89 -12.03
C HIS A 127 21.18 21.14 -13.26
N LEU A 128 22.41 20.61 -13.17
CA LEU A 128 23.09 19.90 -14.26
C LEU A 128 23.03 20.65 -15.62
N GLY A 129 23.19 21.97 -15.58
CA GLY A 129 23.20 22.83 -16.77
C GLY A 129 21.82 23.13 -17.37
N SER A 130 20.73 22.70 -16.74
CA SER A 130 19.36 22.99 -17.17
C SER A 130 18.59 23.80 -16.14
N ALA A 131 17.68 24.66 -16.60
CA ALA A 131 16.75 25.35 -15.72
C ALA A 131 15.76 24.35 -15.11
N ARG A 132 15.60 24.45 -13.79
CA ARG A 132 14.67 23.65 -12.98
C ARG A 132 13.94 24.56 -12.02
N TYR A 133 12.75 24.16 -11.60
CA TYR A 133 12.02 24.84 -10.54
C TYR A 133 12.07 23.97 -9.29
N GLN A 134 12.55 24.53 -8.19
CA GLN A 134 12.80 23.86 -6.93
C GLN A 134 11.56 23.94 -6.02
N VAL A 135 11.46 23.01 -5.08
CA VAL A 135 10.37 22.96 -4.10
C VAL A 135 10.92 23.32 -2.73
N CYS A 136 10.25 24.26 -2.06
CA CYS A 136 10.50 24.64 -0.68
C CYS A 136 9.18 24.58 0.09
N ILE A 137 9.06 23.64 1.03
CA ILE A 137 7.88 23.57 1.89
C ILE A 137 8.12 24.45 3.12
N PRO A 138 7.30 25.50 3.35
CA PRO A 138 7.48 26.37 4.50
C PRO A 138 6.99 25.72 5.80
N GLU A 139 7.36 26.33 6.92
CA GLU A 139 6.77 26.04 8.24
C GLU A 139 5.23 26.19 8.20
N PRO A 140 4.47 25.41 9.01
CA PRO A 140 4.94 24.50 10.05
C PRO A 140 5.29 23.08 9.61
N LEU A 141 4.87 22.62 8.42
CA LEU A 141 5.19 21.25 7.98
C LEU A 141 6.68 21.11 7.69
N GLY A 142 7.24 22.00 6.88
CA GLY A 142 8.68 22.06 6.63
C GLY A 142 9.42 22.76 7.77
N GLY A 143 10.75 22.68 7.75
CA GLY A 143 11.62 23.40 8.66
C GLY A 143 12.00 24.79 8.12
N PRO A 144 12.62 25.65 8.94
CA PRO A 144 13.04 26.98 8.52
C PRO A 144 14.02 26.90 7.34
N GLY A 145 13.84 27.76 6.33
CA GLY A 145 14.71 27.82 5.16
C GLY A 145 14.68 26.54 4.31
N CYS A 146 13.51 25.93 4.12
CA CYS A 146 13.31 24.69 3.36
C CYS A 146 14.01 23.47 3.98
N ALA A 147 14.29 23.50 5.28
CA ALA A 147 14.88 22.37 5.99
C ALA A 147 13.86 21.24 6.22
N ASP A 148 14.37 20.07 6.60
CA ASP A 148 13.53 18.99 7.09
C ASP A 148 12.92 19.35 8.46
N HIS A 149 11.80 18.72 8.79
CA HIS A 149 11.15 18.85 10.09
C HIS A 149 10.77 17.46 10.61
N ALA A 150 11.79 16.76 11.12
CA ALA A 150 11.61 15.45 11.69
C ALA A 150 10.67 15.48 12.92
N PRO A 151 9.82 14.44 13.11
CA PRO A 151 9.71 13.22 12.30
C PRO A 151 8.67 13.31 11.18
N ARG A 152 8.06 14.48 10.95
CA ARG A 152 6.87 14.64 10.09
C ARG A 152 7.20 14.94 8.63
N PHE A 153 8.29 15.64 8.35
CA PHE A 153 8.65 16.05 7.00
C PHE A 153 10.13 15.79 6.70
N PHE A 154 10.37 15.17 5.55
CA PHE A 154 11.69 15.00 4.95
C PHE A 154 11.62 15.38 3.48
N GLN A 155 12.66 15.97 2.93
CA GLN A 155 12.81 16.25 1.51
C GLN A 155 14.11 15.66 0.98
N VAL A 156 13.99 14.67 0.10
CA VAL A 156 15.11 14.02 -0.60
C VAL A 156 15.35 14.77 -1.90
N GLU A 157 16.58 15.22 -2.11
CA GLU A 157 16.97 15.90 -3.35
C GLU A 157 17.07 14.90 -4.50
N ILE A 158 16.16 15.06 -5.46
CA ILE A 158 16.09 14.30 -6.71
C ILE A 158 15.68 15.27 -7.83
N ASP A 159 16.40 15.28 -8.96
CA ASP A 159 15.94 15.96 -10.19
C ASP A 159 14.80 15.15 -10.81
N VAL A 160 13.57 15.36 -10.33
CA VAL A 160 12.40 14.63 -10.82
C VAL A 160 12.10 15.10 -12.23
N ARG A 161 12.01 14.14 -13.17
CA ARG A 161 11.72 14.42 -14.58
C ARG A 161 10.35 13.90 -14.98
N SER A 162 9.69 14.66 -15.84
CA SER A 162 8.26 14.54 -16.22
C SER A 162 7.83 13.19 -16.82
N THR A 163 8.74 12.42 -17.43
CA THR A 163 8.34 11.26 -18.26
C THR A 163 8.46 9.89 -17.61
N GLN A 164 9.27 9.70 -16.56
CA GLN A 164 9.48 8.39 -15.91
C GLN A 164 9.46 8.46 -14.37
N PRO A 165 8.44 9.10 -13.75
CA PRO A 165 8.43 9.32 -12.31
C PRO A 165 8.42 8.01 -11.50
N LEU A 166 7.68 6.99 -11.93
CA LEU A 166 7.63 5.71 -11.19
C LEU A 166 8.97 4.96 -11.23
N GLU A 167 9.64 4.92 -12.39
CA GLU A 167 10.95 4.29 -12.53
C GLU A 167 11.98 4.99 -11.65
N GLN A 168 11.97 6.32 -11.64
CA GLN A 168 12.85 7.11 -10.81
C GLN A 168 12.56 6.95 -9.31
N LEU A 169 11.29 6.85 -8.92
CA LEU A 169 10.91 6.57 -7.54
C LEU A 169 11.42 5.21 -7.08
N LEU A 170 11.14 4.16 -7.85
CA LEU A 170 11.55 2.79 -7.48
C LEU A 170 13.07 2.62 -7.55
N GLY A 171 13.71 3.22 -8.55
CA GLY A 171 15.15 3.16 -8.73
C GLY A 171 15.91 3.90 -7.64
N SER A 172 15.48 5.11 -7.28
CA SER A 172 16.08 5.86 -6.16
C SER A 172 15.81 5.19 -4.81
N LEU A 173 14.62 4.63 -4.60
CA LEU A 173 14.30 3.88 -3.39
C LEU A 173 15.16 2.62 -3.25
N GLY A 174 15.29 1.86 -4.34
CA GLY A 174 16.03 0.60 -4.39
C GLY A 174 17.53 0.77 -4.59
N GLN A 175 18.01 2.00 -4.84
CA GLN A 175 19.40 2.30 -5.20
C GLN A 175 19.87 1.43 -6.38
N THR A 176 19.08 1.38 -7.44
CA THR A 176 19.40 0.62 -8.66
C THR A 176 20.34 1.40 -9.57
N ASP A 177 21.08 0.71 -10.44
CA ASP A 177 21.94 1.32 -11.46
C ASP A 177 21.19 2.39 -12.27
N GLY A 178 21.80 3.57 -12.43
CA GLY A 178 21.19 4.74 -13.09
C GLY A 178 20.36 5.63 -12.17
N TYR A 179 20.19 5.23 -10.90
CA TYR A 179 19.46 5.98 -9.87
C TYR A 179 20.22 6.09 -8.54
N LEU A 180 21.55 5.93 -8.58
CA LEU A 180 22.44 6.15 -7.44
C LEU A 180 22.72 7.64 -7.25
N ALA A 181 23.26 8.03 -6.10
CA ALA A 181 23.59 9.43 -5.80
C ALA A 181 24.55 10.10 -6.82
N SER A 182 25.32 9.32 -7.57
CA SER A 182 26.20 9.80 -8.64
C SER A 182 25.50 10.04 -9.98
N ASP A 183 24.27 9.55 -10.13
CA ASP A 183 23.53 9.58 -11.39
C ASP A 183 22.61 10.81 -11.44
N ASP A 184 22.44 11.39 -12.63
CA ASP A 184 21.61 12.59 -12.87
C ASP A 184 20.15 12.48 -12.39
N ARG A 185 19.64 11.26 -12.24
CA ARG A 185 18.26 10.97 -11.82
C ARG A 185 18.16 10.30 -10.45
N GLY A 186 19.30 10.03 -9.84
CA GLY A 186 19.35 9.29 -8.59
C GLY A 186 19.28 10.17 -7.37
N SER A 187 19.51 9.52 -6.22
CA SER A 187 19.54 10.18 -4.92
C SER A 187 20.42 9.39 -3.96
N GLY A 188 20.78 10.01 -2.83
CA GLY A 188 21.20 9.23 -1.66
C GLY A 188 20.12 8.25 -1.21
N PRO A 189 20.47 7.19 -0.46
CA PRO A 189 19.49 6.24 0.06
C PRO A 189 18.49 6.95 0.97
N TRP A 190 17.21 6.58 0.86
CA TRP A 190 16.12 7.18 1.64
C TRP A 190 15.08 6.15 2.13
N LEU A 191 15.33 4.86 1.92
CA LEU A 191 14.47 3.77 2.37
C LEU A 191 14.27 3.77 3.90
N ASP A 192 15.26 4.23 4.64
CA ASP A 192 15.23 4.37 6.11
C ASP A 192 14.23 5.43 6.60
N LEU A 193 13.82 6.36 5.74
CA LEU A 193 12.73 7.30 6.02
C LEU A 193 11.36 6.62 6.01
N LEU A 194 11.23 5.45 5.39
CA LEU A 194 9.98 4.68 5.33
C LEU A 194 9.82 3.79 6.56
N ARG A 195 8.63 3.82 7.15
CA ARG A 195 8.27 3.01 8.33
C ARG A 195 7.73 1.66 7.88
N PRO A 196 8.29 0.50 8.30
CA PRO A 196 7.82 -0.81 7.84
C PRO A 196 6.31 -1.06 8.05
N GLU A 197 5.77 -0.54 9.15
CA GLU A 197 4.37 -0.70 9.57
C GLU A 197 3.39 0.27 8.91
N ALA A 198 3.90 1.33 8.25
CA ALA A 198 3.05 2.37 7.68
C ALA A 198 2.51 1.99 6.30
N THR A 199 1.26 2.37 6.02
CA THR A 199 0.75 2.34 4.64
C THR A 199 1.48 3.39 3.79
N LYS A 200 1.76 3.07 2.53
CA LYS A 200 2.47 3.95 1.59
C LYS A 200 1.48 4.59 0.63
N THR A 201 1.49 5.91 0.55
CA THR A 201 0.74 6.67 -0.46
C THR A 201 1.74 7.44 -1.31
N ILE A 202 1.66 7.28 -2.64
CA ILE A 202 2.54 7.96 -3.58
C ILE A 202 1.70 8.96 -4.36
N VAL A 203 2.10 10.23 -4.32
CA VAL A 203 1.49 11.33 -5.06
C VAL A 203 2.52 11.84 -6.06
N VAL A 204 2.23 11.71 -7.35
CA VAL A 204 3.08 12.23 -8.42
C VAL A 204 2.44 13.50 -8.96
N VAL A 205 3.20 14.59 -9.00
CA VAL A 205 2.78 15.90 -9.51
C VAL A 205 3.61 16.19 -10.76
N THR A 206 2.96 16.13 -11.92
CA THR A 206 3.54 16.34 -13.25
C THR A 206 2.46 16.89 -14.18
N ASP A 207 2.82 17.76 -15.12
CA ASP A 207 1.96 18.29 -16.18
C ASP A 207 2.06 17.48 -17.49
N ASP A 208 3.02 16.57 -17.57
CA ASP A 208 3.22 15.66 -18.71
C ASP A 208 2.52 14.31 -18.54
N ASN A 209 2.29 13.65 -19.68
CA ASN A 209 1.87 12.26 -19.69
C ASN A 209 3.00 11.34 -19.22
N ALA A 210 2.75 10.57 -18.17
CA ALA A 210 3.67 9.54 -17.72
C ALA A 210 3.83 8.45 -18.81
N ARG A 211 5.08 8.02 -19.06
CA ARG A 211 5.36 6.81 -19.85
C ARG A 211 6.03 5.76 -18.97
N MET A 212 5.61 4.53 -19.15
CA MET A 212 6.26 3.36 -18.56
C MET A 212 7.07 2.70 -19.70
N VAL A 213 8.39 2.90 -19.69
CA VAL A 213 9.39 2.33 -20.63
C VAL A 213 9.34 2.86 -22.09
N VAL A 214 10.52 3.07 -22.70
CA VAL A 214 10.64 3.17 -24.16
C VAL A 214 10.49 1.75 -24.73
N ARG A 215 9.49 1.54 -25.57
CA ARG A 215 9.37 0.29 -26.34
C ARG A 215 10.66 0.15 -27.16
N SER A 216 11.51 -0.85 -26.85
CA SER A 216 12.65 -1.18 -27.72
C SER A 216 12.06 -1.68 -29.04
N GLY A 217 12.00 -0.79 -30.03
CA GLY A 217 11.52 -1.05 -31.37
C GLY A 217 12.68 -1.01 -32.35
N SER A 218 13.21 -2.20 -32.64
CA SER A 218 13.87 -2.64 -33.87
C SER A 218 14.49 -1.58 -34.79
N GLY A 219 15.83 -1.53 -34.80
CA GLY A 219 16.60 -1.27 -36.02
C GLY A 219 16.84 -2.57 -36.78
#